data_AF-A0A358A0V5-F1
#
_entry.id   AF-A0A358A0V5-F1
#
_cell.length_a   1.000
_cell.length_b   1.000
_cell.length_c   1.000
_cell.angle_alpha   90.00
_cell.angle_beta   90.00
_cell.angle_gamma   90.00
#
_symmetry.space_group_name_H-M   'P 1'
#
loop_
_entity.id
_entity.type
_entity.pdbx_description
1 polymer ?
#
loop_
_entity_poly.entity_id
_entity_poly.type
_entity_poly.pdbx_seq_one_letter_code
_entity_poly.pdbx_strand_id
1 'polypeptide(L)'
;MLGIAAIMGAGGLGRLMFQALSGQDVARGASAGLAFFLVAVSLDRISQPDEGSSQSLFTRLRGAWAHRRDPEALLDAEAEAAKEAEEQNFGGRPAPIAANEGRGLKVSLIGGVIGIVGVLLPWANDAGFATSHSRRGDDSLVGETFNGLSANGGSFWGFFVLVASLFVLLAGILRMVRPDSGRFMSADGVVIAAFTALGASLAYVMGSAAASAVDFTKGIGPWVALAASAIMIVGGIIALSDAPYAPHRPVASTLEWHRVIGGVIALLLAIAGTFSGWSFDERNDSVLSAEDEALIEELRALAEADPTQVNRINIEVQAIYNSARQSEKIISDSWTDIGAGMGWPSLILAILSLGAVLVASGLIGSSEQHRKWRWSAISMGLGAATSVVGLAWIASVTRATDPSYIVGVGSFLVMVAGIFFVSSGRGLVREFFRTEVFDDDPTVDVTESSSEAEDPVPEAVV
;
A
#
# COMPACT_ATOMS: atom_id res chain seq x y z
N MET A 1 24.81 9.42 -13.51
CA MET A 1 24.40 9.64 -12.11
C MET A 1 24.66 8.47 -11.15
N LEU A 2 25.02 7.26 -11.63
CA LEU A 2 25.23 6.09 -10.75
C LEU A 2 26.54 6.12 -9.94
N GLY A 3 27.59 6.81 -10.41
CA GLY A 3 28.81 7.03 -9.61
C GLY A 3 28.53 7.85 -8.33
N ILE A 4 27.59 8.80 -8.41
CA ILE A 4 27.13 9.57 -7.24
C ILE A 4 26.25 8.70 -6.33
N ALA A 5 25.39 7.85 -6.91
CA ALA A 5 24.58 6.89 -6.14
C ALA A 5 25.44 5.85 -5.39
N ALA A 6 26.55 5.41 -5.98
CA ALA A 6 27.51 4.50 -5.33
C ALA A 6 28.26 5.17 -4.16
N ILE A 7 28.58 6.46 -4.29
CA ILE A 7 29.14 7.28 -3.19
C ILE A 7 28.12 7.44 -2.05
N MET A 8 26.81 7.46 -2.37
CA MET A 8 25.71 7.51 -1.39
C MET A 8 25.25 6.13 -0.88
N GLY A 9 26.04 5.07 -1.09
CA GLY A 9 25.78 3.75 -0.49
C GLY A 9 24.83 2.83 -1.25
N ALA A 10 24.41 3.17 -2.47
CA ALA A 10 23.64 2.26 -3.31
C ALA A 10 24.50 1.07 -3.76
N GLY A 11 24.02 -0.16 -3.54
CA GLY A 11 24.66 -1.38 -4.03
C GLY A 11 24.59 -1.54 -5.56
N GLY A 12 25.42 -2.42 -6.13
CA GLY A 12 25.39 -2.79 -7.56
C GLY A 12 26.64 -2.37 -8.36
N LEU A 13 26.51 -2.30 -9.69
CA LEU A 13 27.63 -2.06 -10.64
C LEU A 13 28.38 -0.74 -10.39
N GLY A 14 27.71 0.29 -9.87
CA GLY A 14 28.34 1.56 -9.51
C GLY A 14 29.39 1.43 -8.40
N ARG A 15 29.19 0.50 -7.45
CA ARG A 15 30.15 0.21 -6.38
C ARG A 15 31.42 -0.44 -6.93
N LEU A 16 31.29 -1.34 -7.92
CA LEU A 16 32.44 -1.98 -8.56
C LEU A 16 33.29 -0.97 -9.35
N MET A 17 32.63 -0.03 -10.04
CA MET A 17 33.32 1.04 -10.77
C MET A 17 34.04 2.01 -9.80
N PHE A 18 33.41 2.34 -8.66
CA PHE A 18 34.03 3.16 -7.62
C PHE A 18 35.24 2.45 -6.98
N GLN A 19 35.11 1.17 -6.65
CA GLN A 19 36.21 0.35 -6.12
C GLN A 19 37.37 0.21 -7.13
N ALA A 20 37.06 0.11 -8.42
CA ALA A 20 38.08 0.08 -9.46
C ALA A 20 38.83 1.42 -9.59
N LEU A 21 38.10 2.54 -9.50
CA LEU A 21 38.68 3.89 -9.52
C LEU A 21 39.53 4.17 -8.28
N SER A 22 39.04 3.79 -7.08
CA SER A 22 39.81 3.95 -5.85
C SER A 22 41.02 3.03 -5.77
N GLY A 23 40.93 1.84 -6.38
CA GLY A 23 41.99 0.84 -6.41
C GLY A 23 42.96 0.97 -7.59
N GLN A 24 42.77 1.93 -8.49
CA GLN A 24 43.52 2.09 -9.76
C GLN A 24 43.59 0.79 -10.59
N ASP A 25 42.58 -0.07 -10.46
CA ASP A 25 42.53 -1.36 -11.15
C ASP A 25 41.84 -1.16 -12.51
N VAL A 26 42.66 -0.99 -13.54
CA VAL A 26 42.22 -0.73 -14.92
C VAL A 26 41.39 -1.89 -15.47
N ALA A 27 41.69 -3.13 -15.08
CA ALA A 27 40.96 -4.31 -15.57
C ALA A 27 39.55 -4.40 -14.95
N ARG A 28 39.43 -4.11 -13.65
CA ARG A 28 38.10 -3.97 -13.01
C ARG A 28 37.34 -2.75 -13.52
N GLY A 29 38.03 -1.64 -13.79
CA GLY A 29 37.42 -0.43 -14.35
C GLY A 29 36.85 -0.68 -15.75
N ALA A 30 37.62 -1.36 -16.60
CA ALA A 30 37.21 -1.71 -17.95
C ALA A 30 36.03 -2.70 -17.97
N SER A 31 36.06 -3.74 -17.14
CA SER A 31 34.98 -4.73 -17.06
C SER A 31 33.68 -4.15 -16.47
N ALA A 32 33.76 -3.35 -15.40
CA ALA A 32 32.60 -2.66 -14.83
C ALA A 32 32.02 -1.61 -15.80
N GLY A 33 32.88 -0.87 -16.51
CA GLY A 33 32.48 0.09 -17.54
C GLY A 33 31.83 -0.58 -18.76
N LEU A 34 32.38 -1.69 -19.23
CA LEU A 34 31.80 -2.48 -20.34
C LEU A 34 30.44 -3.08 -19.95
N ALA A 35 30.32 -3.64 -18.75
CA ALA A 35 29.04 -4.14 -18.24
C ALA A 35 27.98 -3.03 -18.20
N PHE A 36 28.37 -1.83 -17.77
CA PHE A 36 27.49 -0.66 -17.77
C PHE A 36 27.09 -0.23 -19.18
N PHE A 37 28.05 -0.17 -20.11
CA PHE A 37 27.80 0.14 -21.51
C PHE A 37 26.83 -0.86 -22.15
N LEU A 38 27.03 -2.15 -21.94
CA LEU A 38 26.15 -3.19 -22.47
C LEU A 38 24.72 -3.08 -21.92
N VAL A 39 24.56 -2.80 -20.63
CA VAL A 39 23.23 -2.59 -20.03
C VAL A 39 22.58 -1.33 -20.60
N ALA A 40 23.33 -0.24 -20.74
CA ALA A 40 22.82 1.01 -21.31
C ALA A 40 22.39 0.84 -22.77
N VAL A 41 23.22 0.22 -23.61
CA VAL A 41 22.89 -0.07 -25.03
C VAL A 41 21.74 -1.06 -25.13
N SER A 42 21.68 -2.07 -24.26
CA SER A 42 20.56 -3.00 -24.25
C SER A 42 19.27 -2.26 -23.92
N LEU A 43 19.23 -1.45 -22.87
CA LEU A 43 18.05 -0.68 -22.48
C LEU A 43 17.66 0.35 -23.55
N ASP A 44 18.63 0.98 -24.19
CA ASP A 44 18.41 1.92 -25.29
C ASP A 44 17.77 1.20 -26.51
N ARG A 45 18.29 0.03 -26.89
CA ARG A 45 17.74 -0.80 -27.97
C ARG A 45 16.41 -1.45 -27.62
N ILE A 46 16.13 -1.70 -26.35
CA ILE A 46 14.83 -2.16 -25.87
C ILE A 46 13.80 -1.01 -25.92
N SER A 47 14.24 0.22 -25.68
CA SER A 47 13.37 1.39 -25.54
C SER A 47 13.03 2.09 -26.86
N GLN A 48 13.84 1.93 -27.91
CA GLN A 48 13.60 2.58 -29.20
C GLN A 48 12.80 1.66 -30.15
N PRO A 49 11.64 2.10 -30.67
CA PRO A 49 11.00 1.46 -31.82
C PRO A 49 11.81 1.72 -33.10
N ASP A 50 11.96 0.71 -33.95
CA ASP A 50 12.64 0.84 -35.26
C ASP A 50 11.82 1.71 -36.22
N GLU A 51 12.50 2.44 -37.13
CA GLU A 51 11.85 3.17 -38.22
C GLU A 51 11.02 2.21 -39.09
N GLY A 52 9.70 2.21 -38.85
CA GLY A 52 8.72 1.39 -39.58
C GLY A 52 7.87 0.46 -38.71
N SER A 53 8.13 0.30 -37.41
CA SER A 53 7.28 -0.51 -36.53
C SER A 53 7.10 0.11 -35.14
N SER A 54 5.85 0.20 -34.65
CA SER A 54 5.51 0.78 -33.34
C SER A 54 5.81 -0.15 -32.14
N GLN A 55 6.27 -1.38 -32.38
CA GLN A 55 6.44 -2.40 -31.33
C GLN A 55 7.89 -2.49 -30.82
N SER A 56 8.03 -2.73 -29.50
CA SER A 56 9.33 -2.95 -28.87
C SER A 56 9.98 -4.29 -29.30
N LEU A 57 11.31 -4.33 -29.28
CA LEU A 57 12.11 -5.50 -29.68
C LEU A 57 11.77 -6.76 -28.86
N PHE A 58 11.45 -6.64 -27.57
CA PHE A 58 11.04 -7.78 -26.74
C PHE A 58 9.67 -8.33 -27.10
N THR A 59 8.73 -7.47 -27.51
CA THR A 59 7.41 -7.91 -27.98
C THR A 59 7.57 -8.75 -29.24
N ARG A 60 8.44 -8.31 -30.17
CA ARG A 60 8.77 -9.04 -31.40
C ARG A 60 9.50 -10.35 -31.12
N LEU A 61 10.48 -10.34 -30.21
CA LEU A 61 11.26 -11.53 -29.87
C LEU A 61 10.41 -12.59 -29.15
N ARG A 62 9.49 -12.15 -28.28
CA ARG A 62 8.50 -13.01 -27.64
C ARG A 62 7.48 -13.54 -28.65
N GLY A 63 7.01 -12.70 -29.56
CA GLY A 63 6.13 -13.08 -30.67
C GLY A 63 6.76 -14.14 -31.56
N ALA A 64 8.00 -13.90 -32.02
CA ALA A 64 8.78 -14.83 -32.83
C ALA A 64 9.08 -16.16 -32.12
N TRP A 65 9.33 -16.11 -30.80
CA TRP A 65 9.51 -17.33 -30.00
C TRP A 65 8.21 -18.13 -29.87
N ALA A 66 7.09 -17.46 -29.63
CA ALA A 66 5.77 -18.09 -29.51
C ALA A 66 5.35 -18.77 -30.83
N HIS A 67 5.64 -18.12 -31.96
CA HIS A 67 5.30 -18.58 -33.31
C HIS A 67 6.46 -19.31 -34.01
N ARG A 68 7.42 -19.86 -33.25
CA ARG A 68 8.62 -20.53 -33.80
C ARG A 68 8.33 -21.70 -34.76
N ARG A 69 7.13 -22.29 -34.67
CA ARG A 69 6.69 -23.42 -35.49
C ARG A 69 5.85 -23.01 -36.69
N ASP A 70 5.37 -21.77 -36.70
CA ASP A 70 4.50 -21.23 -37.74
C ASP A 70 4.85 -19.75 -37.96
N PRO A 71 5.87 -19.46 -38.80
CA PRO A 71 6.34 -18.11 -39.00
C PRO A 71 5.38 -17.26 -39.85
N GLU A 72 4.45 -17.86 -40.60
CA GLU A 72 3.46 -17.13 -41.41
C GLU A 72 2.40 -16.47 -40.51
N ALA A 73 2.08 -17.08 -39.36
CA ALA A 73 1.23 -16.49 -38.34
C ALA A 73 1.77 -15.16 -37.76
N LEU A 74 3.06 -14.84 -37.93
CA LEU A 74 3.61 -13.53 -37.55
C LEU A 74 3.21 -12.43 -38.53
N LEU A 75 3.06 -12.76 -39.82
CA LEU A 75 2.62 -11.81 -40.84
C LEU A 75 1.12 -11.54 -40.69
N ASP A 76 0.35 -12.57 -40.35
CA ASP A 76 -1.07 -12.41 -40.01
C ASP A 76 -1.23 -11.60 -38.71
N ALA A 77 -0.40 -11.84 -37.69
CA ALA A 77 -0.41 -11.06 -36.45
C ALA A 77 0.08 -9.60 -36.66
N GLU A 78 1.03 -9.36 -37.56
CA GLU A 78 1.44 -8.00 -37.94
C GLU A 78 0.39 -7.31 -38.79
N ALA A 79 -0.29 -8.03 -39.69
CA ALA A 79 -1.41 -7.50 -40.48
C ALA A 79 -2.65 -7.25 -39.61
N GLU A 80 -2.95 -8.10 -38.63
CA GLU A 80 -3.95 -7.86 -37.60
C GLU A 80 -3.55 -6.69 -36.71
N ALA A 81 -2.30 -6.59 -36.25
CA ALA A 81 -1.83 -5.44 -35.47
C ALA A 81 -1.84 -4.13 -36.29
N ALA A 82 -1.59 -4.20 -37.60
CA ALA A 82 -1.70 -3.06 -38.51
C ALA A 82 -3.17 -2.67 -38.72
N LYS A 83 -4.08 -3.65 -38.86
CA LYS A 83 -5.53 -3.42 -38.88
C LYS A 83 -6.04 -2.88 -37.54
N GLU A 84 -5.57 -3.39 -36.41
CA GLU A 84 -5.86 -2.85 -35.07
C GLU A 84 -5.30 -1.43 -34.91
N ALA A 85 -4.14 -1.13 -35.50
CA ALA A 85 -3.58 0.23 -35.50
C ALA A 85 -4.37 1.18 -36.42
N GLU A 86 -4.93 0.66 -37.53
CA GLU A 86 -5.81 1.39 -38.44
C GLU A 86 -7.22 1.57 -37.83
N GLU A 87 -7.73 0.58 -37.10
CA GLU A 87 -8.94 0.66 -36.26
C GLU A 87 -8.72 1.59 -35.05
N GLN A 88 -7.51 1.66 -34.49
CA GLN A 88 -7.13 2.65 -33.47
C GLN A 88 -7.11 4.09 -34.02
N ASN A 89 -6.90 4.29 -35.33
CA ASN A 89 -7.13 5.61 -35.95
C ASN A 89 -8.61 5.99 -36.00
N PHE A 90 -9.52 5.01 -35.93
CA PHE A 90 -10.96 5.20 -35.68
C PHE A 90 -11.33 5.07 -34.18
N GLY A 91 -10.35 4.86 -33.31
CA GLY A 91 -10.51 4.77 -31.86
C GLY A 91 -10.93 6.11 -31.27
N GLY A 92 -11.97 6.11 -30.44
CA GLY A 92 -12.46 7.34 -29.82
C GLY A 92 -11.38 7.92 -28.88
N ARG A 93 -11.28 9.25 -28.83
CA ARG A 93 -10.35 9.92 -27.91
C ARG A 93 -10.86 9.74 -26.48
N PRO A 94 -9.99 9.55 -25.48
CA PRO A 94 -10.43 9.51 -24.09
C PRO A 94 -11.17 10.80 -23.75
N ALA A 95 -12.33 10.69 -23.10
CA ALA A 95 -13.17 11.85 -22.78
C ALA A 95 -12.36 12.94 -22.07
N PRO A 96 -12.57 14.23 -22.34
CA PRO A 96 -11.85 15.29 -21.66
C PRO A 96 -12.15 15.29 -20.16
N ILE A 97 -11.27 15.89 -19.36
CA ILE A 97 -11.41 15.98 -17.90
C ILE A 97 -12.64 16.82 -17.56
N ALA A 98 -13.58 16.23 -16.80
CA ALA A 98 -14.76 16.93 -16.34
C ALA A 98 -14.37 18.07 -15.38
N ALA A 99 -15.17 19.14 -15.33
CA ALA A 99 -14.85 20.31 -14.52
C ALA A 99 -14.66 19.98 -13.03
N ASN A 100 -15.51 19.11 -12.47
CA ASN A 100 -15.40 18.65 -11.08
C ASN A 100 -14.26 17.65 -10.89
N GLU A 101 -14.01 16.77 -11.87
CA GLU A 101 -12.83 15.89 -11.89
C GLU A 101 -11.55 16.72 -11.71
N GLY A 102 -11.37 17.75 -12.56
CA GLY A 102 -10.21 18.64 -12.51
C GLY A 102 -10.12 19.45 -11.21
N ARG A 103 -11.24 19.98 -10.70
CA ARG A 103 -11.27 20.71 -9.42
C ARG A 103 -10.88 19.81 -8.25
N GLY A 104 -11.48 18.62 -8.16
CA GLY A 104 -11.21 17.65 -7.10
C GLY A 104 -9.75 17.22 -7.09
N LEU A 105 -9.19 16.90 -8.25
CA LEU A 105 -7.77 16.54 -8.36
C LEU A 105 -6.85 17.67 -7.88
N LYS A 106 -7.12 18.94 -8.22
CA LYS A 106 -6.32 20.08 -7.72
C LYS A 106 -6.37 20.20 -6.20
N VAL A 107 -7.54 19.99 -5.59
CA VAL A 107 -7.69 19.98 -4.12
C VAL A 107 -6.87 18.84 -3.51
N SER A 108 -6.92 17.64 -4.10
CA SER A 108 -6.11 16.51 -3.64
C SER A 108 -4.60 16.76 -3.79
N LEU A 109 -4.17 17.42 -4.86
CA LEU A 109 -2.77 17.80 -5.04
C LEU A 109 -2.29 18.74 -3.91
N ILE A 110 -3.09 19.73 -3.53
CA ILE A 110 -2.78 20.61 -2.39
C ILE A 110 -2.65 19.79 -1.10
N GLY A 111 -3.59 18.87 -0.85
CA GLY A 111 -3.51 17.94 0.27
C GLY A 111 -2.24 17.10 0.26
N GLY A 112 -1.83 16.58 -0.91
CA GLY A 112 -0.59 15.82 -1.07
C GLY A 112 0.66 16.62 -0.72
N VAL A 113 0.75 17.89 -1.15
CA VAL A 113 1.87 18.77 -0.76
C VAL A 113 1.90 19.01 0.75
N ILE A 114 0.75 19.32 1.36
CA ILE A 114 0.65 19.52 2.82
C ILE A 114 1.03 18.23 3.57
N GLY A 115 0.63 17.06 3.05
CA GLY A 115 0.99 15.77 3.64
C GLY A 115 2.49 15.52 3.64
N ILE A 116 3.18 15.84 2.55
CA ILE A 116 4.66 15.75 2.48
C ILE A 116 5.31 16.69 3.50
N VAL A 117 4.84 17.94 3.60
CA VAL A 117 5.32 18.88 4.62
C VAL A 117 5.07 18.34 6.03
N GLY A 118 3.88 17.80 6.30
CA GLY A 118 3.52 17.20 7.59
C GLY A 118 4.44 16.06 8.03
N VAL A 119 4.95 15.26 7.08
CA VAL A 119 5.93 14.20 7.37
C VAL A 119 7.29 14.76 7.78
N LEU A 120 7.67 15.94 7.29
CA LEU A 120 8.95 16.58 7.62
C LEU A 120 8.92 17.32 8.97
N LEU A 121 7.74 17.61 9.50
CA LEU A 121 7.55 18.23 10.82
C LEU A 121 7.84 17.24 11.96
N PRO A 122 7.94 17.72 13.22
CA PRO A 122 8.04 16.87 14.41
C PRO A 122 6.84 15.93 14.60
N TRP A 123 7.09 14.65 14.85
CA TRP A 123 6.10 13.60 15.13
C TRP A 123 6.15 13.09 16.56
N ALA A 124 7.34 12.90 17.12
CA ALA A 124 7.54 12.55 18.52
C ALA A 124 8.59 13.46 19.15
N ASN A 125 8.40 13.77 20.43
CA ASN A 125 9.39 14.43 21.27
C ASN A 125 9.63 13.60 22.53
N ASP A 126 10.84 13.71 23.06
CA ASP A 126 11.28 13.20 24.37
C ASP A 126 11.29 11.67 24.55
N ALA A 127 10.63 10.91 23.67
CA ALA A 127 10.72 9.44 23.59
C ALA A 127 10.29 8.93 22.20
N GLY A 128 10.52 7.64 21.95
CA GLY A 128 10.02 6.96 20.75
C GLY A 128 8.51 6.71 20.80
N PHE A 129 7.83 6.68 19.64
CA PHE A 129 6.42 6.25 19.59
C PHE A 129 6.28 4.72 19.54
N ALA A 130 6.54 4.14 18.36
CA ALA A 130 6.47 2.68 18.19
C ALA A 130 7.74 1.99 18.73
N THR A 131 8.87 2.69 18.71
CA THR A 131 10.15 2.11 19.12
C THR A 131 10.34 2.09 20.63
N SER A 132 9.64 2.91 21.42
CA SER A 132 9.68 2.76 22.88
C SER A 132 9.11 1.41 23.34
N HIS A 133 8.13 0.88 22.61
CA HIS A 133 7.61 -0.46 22.87
C HIS A 133 8.66 -1.54 22.61
N SER A 134 9.46 -1.39 21.54
CA SER A 134 10.37 -2.44 21.09
C SER A 134 11.83 -2.25 21.50
N ARG A 135 12.22 -1.07 21.99
CA ARG A 135 13.59 -0.72 22.35
C ARG A 135 13.66 0.17 23.60
N ARG A 136 14.28 -0.33 24.68
CA ARG A 136 14.36 0.40 25.96
C ARG A 136 15.17 1.69 25.89
N GLY A 137 16.16 1.72 25.00
CA GLY A 137 16.95 2.93 24.72
C GLY A 137 16.12 4.10 24.18
N ASP A 138 14.86 3.86 23.77
CA ASP A 138 13.96 4.91 23.28
C ASP A 138 12.88 5.31 24.30
N ASP A 139 12.93 4.79 25.53
CA ASP A 139 11.99 5.16 26.59
C ASP A 139 12.23 6.59 27.09
N SER A 140 13.47 7.08 27.05
CA SER A 140 13.81 8.44 27.49
C SER A 140 14.87 9.05 26.59
N LEU A 141 14.45 10.02 25.81
CA LEU A 141 15.23 10.79 24.83
C LEU A 141 14.98 12.29 25.06
N VAL A 142 15.03 12.71 26.32
CA VAL A 142 14.65 14.06 26.77
C VAL A 142 15.39 15.14 25.97
N GLY A 143 14.62 16.07 25.42
CA GLY A 143 15.11 17.18 24.59
C GLY A 143 15.33 16.82 23.12
N GLU A 144 15.13 15.57 22.71
CA GLU A 144 15.19 15.17 21.30
C GLU A 144 13.84 15.30 20.60
N THR A 145 13.89 15.65 19.32
CA THR A 145 12.71 15.82 18.47
C THR A 145 12.89 15.07 17.16
N PHE A 146 11.86 14.31 16.80
CA PHE A 146 11.93 13.33 15.72
C PHE A 146 10.87 13.61 14.66
N ASN A 147 11.27 13.65 13.39
CA ASN A 147 10.33 13.85 12.27
C ASN A 147 9.58 12.55 11.90
N GLY A 148 8.68 12.64 10.91
CA GLY A 148 7.86 11.51 10.48
C GLY A 148 8.62 10.34 9.85
N LEU A 149 9.86 10.51 9.39
CA LEU A 149 10.65 9.46 8.74
C LEU A 149 11.67 8.79 9.66
N SER A 150 12.02 9.46 10.75
CA SER A 150 12.90 8.91 11.78
C SER A 150 12.30 7.65 12.42
N ALA A 151 13.15 6.75 12.92
CA ALA A 151 12.69 5.52 13.57
C ALA A 151 11.89 5.83 14.85
N ASN A 152 12.38 6.76 15.67
CA ASN A 152 11.77 7.14 16.94
C ASN A 152 10.54 8.05 16.78
N GLY A 153 10.42 8.76 15.65
CA GLY A 153 9.29 9.63 15.35
C GLY A 153 8.11 8.90 14.69
N GLY A 154 7.88 9.20 13.41
CA GLY A 154 6.76 8.62 12.66
C GLY A 154 7.04 7.23 12.08
N SER A 155 8.30 6.87 11.87
CA SER A 155 8.71 5.59 11.27
C SER A 155 7.89 5.21 10.02
N PHE A 156 7.35 3.99 9.94
CA PHE A 156 6.56 3.55 8.80
C PHE A 156 5.21 4.27 8.67
N TRP A 157 4.66 4.84 9.74
CA TRP A 157 3.47 5.69 9.66
C TRP A 157 3.73 6.90 8.77
N GLY A 158 4.84 7.60 8.98
CA GLY A 158 5.25 8.72 8.13
C GLY A 158 5.62 8.29 6.71
N PHE A 159 6.25 7.11 6.54
CA PHE A 159 6.50 6.57 5.19
C PHE A 159 5.21 6.28 4.41
N PHE A 160 4.20 5.70 5.03
CA PHE A 160 2.91 5.46 4.37
C PHE A 160 2.23 6.77 3.97
N VAL A 161 2.24 7.79 4.84
CA VAL A 161 1.74 9.13 4.49
C VAL A 161 2.55 9.72 3.33
N LEU A 162 3.87 9.63 3.35
CA LEU A 162 4.74 10.16 2.30
C LEU A 162 4.48 9.48 0.95
N VAL A 163 4.49 8.15 0.91
CA VAL A 163 4.27 7.36 -0.31
C VAL A 163 2.87 7.63 -0.87
N ALA A 164 1.85 7.63 -0.01
CA ALA A 164 0.49 7.95 -0.43
C ALA A 164 0.36 9.38 -0.97
N SER A 165 1.00 10.36 -0.32
CA SER A 165 0.97 11.76 -0.77
C SER A 165 1.69 11.94 -2.10
N LEU A 166 2.86 11.33 -2.28
CA LEU A 166 3.60 11.31 -3.55
C LEU A 166 2.79 10.61 -4.65
N PHE A 167 2.10 9.52 -4.32
CA PHE A 167 1.21 8.84 -5.25
C PHE A 167 0.05 9.73 -5.68
N VAL A 168 -0.60 10.45 -4.75
CA VAL A 168 -1.66 11.41 -5.07
C VAL A 168 -1.14 12.51 -6.00
N LEU A 169 0.07 13.03 -5.76
CA LEU A 169 0.70 14.00 -6.65
C LEU A 169 0.93 13.43 -8.05
N LEU A 170 1.54 12.26 -8.13
CA LEU A 170 1.85 11.60 -9.38
C LEU A 170 0.58 11.27 -10.16
N ALA A 171 -0.39 10.60 -9.52
CA ALA A 171 -1.65 10.20 -10.13
C ALA A 171 -2.47 11.43 -10.57
N GLY A 172 -2.55 12.48 -9.75
CA GLY A 172 -3.28 13.70 -10.08
C GLY A 172 -2.65 14.48 -11.24
N ILE A 173 -1.33 14.65 -11.25
CA ILE A 173 -0.61 15.33 -12.33
C ILE A 173 -0.68 14.52 -13.63
N LEU A 174 -0.39 13.22 -13.57
CA LEU A 174 -0.46 12.36 -14.75
C LEU A 174 -1.87 12.35 -15.32
N ARG A 175 -2.91 12.31 -14.48
CA ARG A 175 -4.30 12.37 -14.95
C ARG A 175 -4.63 13.67 -15.67
N MET A 176 -4.09 14.80 -15.20
CA MET A 176 -4.30 16.11 -15.83
C MET A 176 -3.56 16.25 -17.17
N VAL A 177 -2.38 15.64 -17.30
CA VAL A 177 -1.55 15.73 -18.51
C VAL A 177 -1.92 14.65 -19.54
N ARG A 178 -2.29 13.46 -19.08
CA ARG A 178 -2.59 12.26 -19.86
C ARG A 178 -3.91 11.65 -19.39
N PRO A 179 -5.06 12.03 -19.99
CA PRO A 179 -6.37 11.51 -19.63
C PRO A 179 -6.54 10.00 -19.85
N ASP A 180 -5.66 9.37 -20.63
CA ASP A 180 -5.50 7.94 -20.87
C ASP A 180 -4.59 7.23 -19.85
N SER A 181 -4.12 7.95 -18.82
CA SER A 181 -3.24 7.41 -17.79
C SER A 181 -3.78 6.10 -17.19
N GLY A 182 -2.87 5.17 -16.91
CA GLY A 182 -3.20 3.85 -16.42
C GLY A 182 -4.12 3.87 -15.20
N ARG A 183 -4.90 2.80 -15.01
CA ARG A 183 -6.03 2.73 -14.07
C ARG A 183 -5.79 3.28 -12.66
N PHE A 184 -4.63 3.01 -12.06
CA PHE A 184 -4.30 3.50 -10.71
C PHE A 184 -3.87 4.97 -10.70
N MET A 185 -3.49 5.54 -11.83
CA MET A 185 -3.24 6.97 -12.04
C MET A 185 -4.54 7.71 -12.37
N SER A 186 -5.58 7.49 -11.57
CA SER A 186 -6.93 8.03 -11.74
C SER A 186 -7.53 8.50 -10.42
N ALA A 187 -8.74 9.06 -10.46
CA ALA A 187 -9.51 9.43 -9.26
C ALA A 187 -9.67 8.27 -8.27
N ASP A 188 -9.82 7.02 -8.75
CA ASP A 188 -9.88 5.82 -7.89
C ASP A 188 -8.60 5.69 -7.06
N GLY A 189 -7.44 5.76 -7.73
CA GLY A 189 -6.15 5.62 -7.07
C GLY A 189 -5.85 6.77 -6.10
N VAL A 190 -6.25 8.00 -6.45
CA VAL A 190 -6.14 9.16 -5.56
C VAL A 190 -6.94 8.94 -4.29
N VAL A 191 -8.19 8.47 -4.39
CA VAL A 191 -9.03 8.16 -3.22
C VAL A 191 -8.41 7.05 -2.37
N ILE A 192 -7.93 5.97 -3.00
CA ILE A 192 -7.31 4.85 -2.27
C ILE A 192 -6.06 5.31 -1.51
N ALA A 193 -5.17 6.06 -2.16
CA ALA A 193 -3.98 6.60 -1.53
C ALA A 193 -4.32 7.62 -0.43
N ALA A 194 -5.31 8.48 -0.63
CA ALA A 194 -5.75 9.45 0.37
C ALA A 194 -6.24 8.76 1.66
N PHE A 195 -7.05 7.70 1.54
CA PHE A 195 -7.46 6.90 2.69
C PHE A 195 -6.29 6.12 3.32
N THR A 196 -5.34 5.66 2.52
CA THR A 196 -4.11 5.02 3.02
C THR A 196 -3.32 5.97 3.94
N ALA A 197 -3.18 7.24 3.53
CA ALA A 197 -2.57 8.29 4.35
C ALA A 197 -3.39 8.61 5.61
N LEU A 198 -4.73 8.61 5.50
CA LEU A 198 -5.63 8.77 6.64
C LEU A 198 -5.44 7.64 7.66
N GLY A 199 -5.41 6.39 7.21
CA GLY A 199 -5.21 5.23 8.09
C GLY A 199 -3.92 5.32 8.89
N ALA A 200 -2.83 5.69 8.22
CA ALA A 200 -1.53 5.89 8.88
C ALA A 200 -1.54 7.03 9.91
N SER A 201 -2.03 8.20 9.52
CA SER A 201 -2.02 9.39 10.39
C SER A 201 -3.00 9.28 11.55
N LEU A 202 -4.21 8.75 11.31
CA LEU A 202 -5.22 8.52 12.33
C LEU A 202 -4.72 7.52 13.39
N ALA A 203 -4.16 6.39 12.97
CA ALA A 203 -3.64 5.40 13.88
C ALA A 203 -2.45 5.92 14.71
N TYR A 204 -1.56 6.72 14.11
CA TYR A 204 -0.49 7.38 14.87
C TYR A 204 -1.05 8.35 15.93
N VAL A 205 -2.01 9.19 15.55
CA VAL A 205 -2.61 10.18 16.45
C VAL A 205 -3.34 9.52 17.61
N MET A 206 -4.08 8.43 17.35
CA MET A 206 -4.87 7.72 18.33
C MET A 206 -4.05 6.75 19.19
N GLY A 207 -2.95 6.20 18.66
CA GLY A 207 -2.15 5.22 19.36
C GLY A 207 -1.36 5.81 20.54
N SER A 208 -0.86 4.92 21.39
CA SER A 208 -0.09 5.23 22.60
C SER A 208 1.36 4.78 22.47
N ALA A 209 2.27 5.60 22.98
CA ALA A 209 3.63 5.15 23.26
C ALA A 209 3.62 4.15 24.43
N ALA A 210 4.74 3.47 24.66
CA ALA A 210 4.86 2.52 25.77
C ALA A 210 4.67 3.21 27.12
N ALA A 211 4.14 2.50 28.12
CA ALA A 211 3.98 3.05 29.47
C ALA A 211 5.33 3.41 30.14
N SER A 212 6.43 2.81 29.67
CA SER A 212 7.81 3.14 30.06
C SER A 212 8.33 4.44 29.47
N ALA A 213 7.68 4.99 28.43
CA ALA A 213 8.14 6.18 27.74
C ALA A 213 7.96 7.43 28.61
N VAL A 214 9.07 8.04 29.00
CA VAL A 214 9.13 9.21 29.87
C VAL A 214 8.84 10.47 29.07
N ASP A 215 7.87 11.26 29.54
CA ASP A 215 7.50 12.57 28.98
C ASP A 215 7.16 12.57 27.47
N PHE A 216 6.77 11.41 26.90
CA PHE A 216 6.41 11.31 25.48
C PHE A 216 5.31 12.32 25.10
N THR A 217 5.59 13.12 24.07
CA THR A 217 4.58 13.99 23.46
C THR A 217 4.53 13.84 21.95
N LYS A 218 3.31 13.91 21.40
CA LYS A 218 3.12 13.94 19.94
C LYS A 218 3.44 15.34 19.41
N GLY A 219 4.28 15.40 18.39
CA GLY A 219 4.56 16.63 17.65
C GLY A 219 3.38 17.07 16.78
N ILE A 220 3.55 18.19 16.07
CA ILE A 220 2.50 18.77 15.20
C ILE A 220 2.32 18.03 13.87
N GLY A 221 3.35 17.32 13.39
CA GLY A 221 3.39 16.65 12.09
C GLY A 221 2.26 15.65 11.83
N PRO A 222 1.93 14.72 12.76
CA PRO A 222 0.83 13.76 12.59
C PRO A 222 -0.52 14.44 12.42
N TRP A 223 -0.76 15.57 13.12
CA TRP A 223 -1.99 16.35 12.99
C TRP A 223 -2.09 17.06 11.63
N VAL A 224 -0.97 17.60 11.14
CA VAL A 224 -0.89 18.18 9.79
C VAL A 224 -1.09 17.09 8.73
N ALA A 225 -0.51 15.91 8.90
CA ALA A 225 -0.72 14.77 8.02
C ALA A 225 -2.18 14.29 8.03
N LEU A 226 -2.83 14.27 9.20
CA LEU A 226 -4.24 13.93 9.34
C LEU A 226 -5.13 14.93 8.59
N ALA A 227 -4.91 16.24 8.80
CA ALA A 227 -5.63 17.29 8.08
C ALA A 227 -5.40 17.23 6.56
N ALA A 228 -4.16 16.99 6.14
CA ALA A 228 -3.80 16.79 4.74
C ALA A 228 -4.55 15.61 4.12
N SER A 229 -4.64 14.47 4.82
CA SER A 229 -5.37 13.30 4.35
C SER A 229 -6.86 13.56 4.18
N ALA A 230 -7.48 14.34 5.08
CA ALA A 230 -8.86 14.77 4.93
C ALA A 230 -9.07 15.65 3.68
N ILE A 231 -8.16 16.60 3.42
CA ILE A 231 -8.18 17.42 2.20
C ILE A 231 -8.04 16.53 0.95
N MET A 232 -7.12 15.56 0.97
CA MET A 232 -6.94 14.62 -0.13
C MET A 232 -8.19 13.80 -0.42
N ILE A 233 -8.87 13.32 0.62
CA ILE A 233 -10.12 12.54 0.52
C ILE A 233 -11.23 13.40 -0.08
N VAL A 234 -11.42 14.63 0.43
CA VAL A 234 -12.45 15.55 -0.08
C VAL A 234 -12.22 15.83 -1.57
N GLY A 235 -10.98 16.16 -1.96
CA GLY A 235 -10.61 16.36 -3.36
C GLY A 235 -10.84 15.10 -4.21
N GLY A 236 -10.51 13.92 -3.68
CA GLY A 236 -10.66 12.65 -4.37
C GLY A 236 -12.13 12.29 -4.60
N ILE A 237 -12.99 12.51 -3.62
CA ILE A 237 -14.43 12.27 -3.72
C ILE A 237 -15.07 13.24 -4.73
N ILE A 238 -14.69 14.52 -4.71
CA ILE A 238 -15.13 15.50 -5.72
C ILE A 238 -14.65 15.07 -7.11
N ALA A 239 -13.43 14.54 -7.23
CA ALA A 239 -12.92 14.08 -8.51
C ALA A 239 -13.72 12.87 -9.04
N LEU A 240 -14.10 11.97 -8.15
CA LEU A 240 -14.82 10.74 -8.44
C LEU A 240 -16.31 10.97 -8.79
N SER A 241 -16.90 12.08 -8.37
CA SER A 241 -18.33 12.36 -8.55
C SER A 241 -18.73 12.61 -10.01
N ASP A 242 -17.81 13.09 -10.83
CA ASP A 242 -18.10 13.51 -12.21
C ASP A 242 -17.12 12.90 -13.21
N ALA A 243 -16.28 11.96 -12.76
CA ALA A 243 -15.34 11.32 -13.64
C ALA A 243 -16.11 10.48 -14.69
N PRO A 244 -15.81 10.65 -15.99
CA PRO A 244 -16.56 10.03 -17.07
C PRO A 244 -16.12 8.57 -17.25
N TYR A 245 -16.56 7.71 -16.33
CA TYR A 245 -16.28 6.29 -16.31
C TYR A 245 -17.54 5.47 -16.60
N ALA A 246 -17.46 4.56 -17.56
CA ALA A 246 -18.52 3.61 -17.88
C ALA A 246 -18.01 2.17 -17.75
N PRO A 247 -18.87 1.22 -17.35
CA PRO A 247 -18.49 -0.18 -17.26
C PRO A 247 -18.45 -0.82 -18.66
N HIS A 248 -17.47 -1.68 -18.92
CA HIS A 248 -17.40 -2.45 -20.18
C HIS A 248 -18.51 -3.51 -20.29
N ARG A 249 -18.83 -4.16 -19.17
CA ARG A 249 -19.94 -5.10 -19.05
C ARG A 249 -21.03 -4.52 -18.16
N PRO A 250 -22.32 -4.78 -18.45
CA PRO A 250 -23.40 -4.32 -17.60
C PRO A 250 -23.20 -4.82 -16.17
N VAL A 251 -23.12 -3.89 -15.23
CA VAL A 251 -23.01 -4.22 -13.81
C VAL A 251 -24.32 -4.85 -13.36
N ALA A 252 -24.22 -5.94 -12.59
CA ALA A 252 -25.39 -6.61 -12.05
C ALA A 252 -26.29 -5.62 -11.29
N SER A 253 -27.56 -5.57 -11.67
CA SER A 253 -28.59 -4.77 -10.98
C SER A 253 -28.97 -5.38 -9.62
N THR A 254 -28.62 -6.64 -9.40
CA THR A 254 -28.91 -7.41 -8.19
C THR A 254 -27.94 -7.11 -7.04
N LEU A 255 -28.31 -7.58 -5.86
CA LEU A 255 -27.51 -7.51 -4.65
C LEU A 255 -26.34 -8.50 -4.70
N GLU A 256 -25.13 -8.01 -4.47
CA GLU A 256 -23.90 -8.82 -4.50
C GLU A 256 -23.58 -9.40 -3.11
N TRP A 257 -24.31 -10.45 -2.72
CA TRP A 257 -24.18 -11.08 -1.39
C TRP A 257 -22.77 -11.50 -1.01
N HIS A 258 -21.97 -11.95 -1.98
CA HIS A 258 -20.58 -12.36 -1.74
C HIS A 258 -19.73 -11.23 -1.16
N ARG A 259 -20.00 -9.96 -1.53
CA ARG A 259 -19.28 -8.79 -1.01
C ARG A 259 -19.69 -8.47 0.42
N VAL A 260 -20.98 -8.60 0.71
CA VAL A 260 -21.51 -8.43 2.08
C VAL A 260 -20.91 -9.48 3.02
N ILE A 261 -20.95 -10.76 2.64
CA ILE A 261 -20.38 -11.85 3.42
C ILE A 261 -18.87 -11.64 3.62
N GLY A 262 -18.14 -11.31 2.55
CA GLY A 262 -16.71 -11.01 2.63
C GLY A 262 -16.39 -9.83 3.54
N GLY A 263 -17.20 -8.77 3.49
CA GLY A 263 -17.06 -7.60 4.37
C GLY A 263 -17.34 -7.92 5.84
N VAL A 264 -18.33 -8.76 6.14
CA VAL A 264 -18.62 -9.20 7.52
C VAL A 264 -17.47 -10.06 8.06
N ILE A 265 -16.94 -11.00 7.26
CA ILE A 265 -15.77 -11.80 7.63
C ILE A 265 -14.57 -10.88 7.90
N ALA A 266 -14.33 -9.89 7.05
CA ALA A 266 -13.27 -8.91 7.23
C ALA A 266 -13.44 -8.11 8.54
N LEU A 267 -14.66 -7.68 8.87
CA LEU A 267 -14.93 -7.00 10.14
C LEU A 267 -14.65 -7.92 11.34
N LEU A 268 -15.10 -9.18 11.30
CA LEU A 268 -14.85 -10.14 12.37
C LEU A 268 -13.35 -10.40 12.55
N LEU A 269 -12.59 -10.49 11.45
CA LEU A 269 -11.14 -10.59 11.48
C LEU A 269 -10.48 -9.35 12.11
N ALA A 270 -10.96 -8.14 11.78
CA ALA A 270 -10.47 -6.92 12.40
C ALA A 270 -10.75 -6.90 13.91
N ILE A 271 -11.97 -7.26 14.33
CA ILE A 271 -12.35 -7.37 15.75
C ILE A 271 -11.45 -8.38 16.46
N ALA A 272 -11.30 -9.59 15.91
CA ALA A 272 -10.42 -10.62 16.48
C ALA A 272 -8.97 -10.12 16.57
N GLY A 273 -8.49 -9.38 15.56
CA GLY A 273 -7.18 -8.75 15.57
C GLY A 273 -7.01 -7.74 16.70
N THR A 274 -8.02 -6.92 16.97
CA THR A 274 -7.96 -5.93 18.08
C THR A 274 -7.93 -6.55 19.47
N PHE A 275 -8.53 -7.73 19.68
CA PHE A 275 -8.49 -8.43 20.97
C PHE A 275 -7.32 -9.43 21.11
N SER A 276 -6.54 -9.63 20.05
CA SER A 276 -5.38 -10.50 20.10
C SER A 276 -4.13 -9.77 20.59
N GLY A 277 -3.06 -10.51 20.90
CA GLY A 277 -1.76 -9.91 21.23
C GLY A 277 -1.19 -9.16 20.03
N TRP A 278 -0.88 -7.88 20.21
CA TRP A 278 -0.26 -7.02 19.17
C TRP A 278 1.26 -7.08 19.20
N SER A 279 1.80 -7.39 20.37
CA SER A 279 3.23 -7.57 20.60
C SER A 279 3.46 -8.38 21.86
N PHE A 280 4.63 -9.01 21.91
CA PHE A 280 5.09 -9.84 22.99
C PHE A 280 6.48 -9.36 23.39
N ASP A 281 6.61 -8.93 24.64
CA ASP A 281 7.88 -8.57 25.23
C ASP A 281 8.44 -9.76 26.01
N GLU A 282 9.54 -10.33 25.53
CA GLU A 282 10.29 -11.42 26.17
C GLU A 282 11.70 -10.94 26.56
N ARG A 283 11.93 -9.63 26.61
CA ARG A 283 13.18 -9.06 27.07
C ARG A 283 13.26 -9.30 28.57
N ASN A 284 13.98 -10.36 28.97
CA ASN A 284 14.22 -10.77 30.35
C ASN A 284 14.82 -9.63 31.20
N ASP A 285 14.00 -8.72 31.72
CA ASP A 285 14.34 -7.90 32.88
C ASP A 285 14.10 -8.72 34.14
N SER A 286 14.67 -9.94 34.16
CA SER A 286 14.54 -10.86 35.27
C SER A 286 15.32 -10.30 36.45
N VAL A 287 14.73 -9.33 37.14
CA VAL A 287 14.97 -9.12 38.56
C VAL A 287 14.34 -10.37 39.18
N LEU A 288 15.18 -11.39 39.41
CA LEU A 288 14.80 -12.50 40.27
C LEU A 288 14.14 -11.89 41.50
N SER A 289 12.98 -12.40 41.90
CA SER A 289 12.39 -11.93 43.14
C SER A 289 13.41 -12.16 44.26
N ALA A 290 13.44 -11.29 45.28
CA ALA A 290 14.37 -11.46 46.40
C ALA A 290 14.20 -12.85 47.08
N GLU A 291 13.03 -13.47 46.92
CA GLU A 291 12.74 -14.84 47.35
C GLU A 291 13.39 -15.90 46.44
N ASP A 292 13.34 -15.74 45.11
CA ASP A 292 14.03 -16.63 44.17
C ASP A 292 15.55 -16.54 44.30
N GLU A 293 16.10 -15.34 44.56
CA GLU A 293 17.54 -15.17 44.82
C GLU A 293 17.97 -15.90 46.08
N ALA A 294 17.20 -15.77 47.16
CA ALA A 294 17.46 -16.47 48.42
C ALA A 294 17.38 -17.99 48.27
N LEU A 295 16.42 -18.48 47.49
CA LEU A 295 16.22 -19.91 47.25
C LEU A 295 17.34 -20.50 46.37
N ILE A 296 17.81 -19.76 45.35
CA ILE A 296 18.98 -20.15 44.55
C ILE A 296 20.25 -20.21 45.41
N GLU A 297 20.43 -19.27 46.34
CA GLU A 297 21.58 -19.25 47.23
C GLU A 297 21.54 -20.43 48.23
N GLU A 298 20.37 -20.75 48.78
CA GLU A 298 20.18 -21.94 49.62
C GLU A 298 20.50 -23.24 48.86
N LEU A 299 20.01 -23.36 47.63
CA LEU A 299 20.29 -24.49 46.76
C LEU A 299 21.80 -24.61 46.45
N ARG A 300 22.49 -23.49 46.20
CA ARG A 300 23.95 -23.49 46.00
C ARG A 300 24.71 -23.94 47.25
N ALA A 301 24.31 -23.49 48.44
CA ALA A 301 24.90 -23.92 49.70
C ALA A 301 24.72 -25.43 49.94
N LEU A 302 23.56 -25.99 49.57
CA LEU A 302 23.32 -27.44 49.64
C LEU A 302 24.19 -28.24 48.65
N ALA A 303 24.45 -27.69 47.45
CA ALA A 303 25.33 -28.32 46.47
C ALA A 303 26.80 -28.32 46.91
N GLU A 304 27.24 -27.29 47.65
CA GLU A 304 28.58 -27.25 48.27
C GLU A 304 28.72 -28.25 49.42
N ALA A 305 27.65 -28.47 50.20
CA ALA A 305 27.63 -29.41 51.31
C ALA A 305 27.55 -30.89 50.88
N ASP A 306 26.86 -31.19 49.77
CA ASP A 306 26.75 -32.55 49.22
C ASP A 306 27.06 -32.61 47.70
N PRO A 307 28.32 -32.93 47.35
CA PRO A 307 28.76 -33.03 45.96
C PRO A 307 28.01 -34.08 45.12
N THR A 308 27.30 -35.03 45.73
CA THR A 308 26.55 -36.06 45.00
C THR A 308 25.22 -35.55 44.43
N GLN A 309 24.71 -34.43 44.93
CA GLN A 309 23.41 -33.85 44.53
C GLN A 309 23.52 -32.67 43.55
N VAL A 310 24.74 -32.23 43.23
CA VAL A 310 25.02 -31.07 42.38
C VAL A 310 24.25 -31.08 41.06
N ASN A 311 24.15 -32.24 40.40
CA ASN A 311 23.42 -32.35 39.13
C ASN A 311 21.91 -32.13 39.28
N ARG A 312 21.30 -32.61 40.37
CA ARG A 312 19.86 -32.39 40.64
C ARG A 312 19.61 -30.92 40.96
N ILE A 313 20.43 -30.36 41.85
CA ILE A 313 20.31 -28.97 42.29
C ILE A 313 20.49 -28.00 41.12
N ASN A 314 21.45 -28.26 40.22
CA ASN A 314 21.61 -27.45 39.00
C ASN A 314 20.37 -27.49 38.10
N ILE A 315 19.65 -28.61 38.02
CA ILE A 315 18.39 -28.71 37.27
C ILE A 315 17.28 -27.88 37.96
N GLU A 316 17.21 -27.89 39.29
CA GLU A 316 16.24 -27.10 40.06
C GLU A 316 16.50 -25.60 39.96
N VAL A 317 17.76 -25.16 40.08
CA VAL A 317 18.17 -23.77 39.84
C VAL A 317 17.80 -23.34 38.42
N GLN A 318 18.07 -24.18 37.42
CA GLN A 318 17.65 -23.90 36.03
C GLN A 318 16.12 -23.89 35.87
N ALA A 319 15.37 -24.70 36.62
CA ALA A 319 13.92 -24.68 36.61
C ALA A 319 13.36 -23.36 37.17
N ILE A 320 13.98 -22.82 38.24
CA ILE A 320 13.62 -21.51 38.81
C ILE A 320 13.91 -20.38 37.80
N TYR A 321 15.09 -20.40 37.17
CA TYR A 321 15.40 -19.45 36.09
C TYR A 321 14.40 -19.56 34.93
N ASN A 322 13.97 -20.78 34.58
CA ASN A 322 13.01 -21.00 33.50
C ASN A 322 11.58 -20.60 33.89
N SER A 323 11.16 -20.79 35.15
CA SER A 323 9.84 -20.36 35.62
C SER A 323 9.75 -18.84 35.72
N ALA A 324 10.81 -18.18 36.21
CA ALA A 324 10.90 -16.72 36.23
C ALA A 324 10.82 -16.13 34.80
N ARG A 325 11.46 -16.77 33.83
CA ARG A 325 11.36 -16.39 32.40
C ARG A 325 9.97 -16.57 31.81
N GLN A 326 9.20 -17.58 32.23
CA GLN A 326 7.85 -17.81 31.72
C GLN A 326 6.82 -16.86 32.34
N SER A 327 7.02 -16.40 33.58
CA SER A 327 6.11 -15.47 34.26
C SER A 327 6.18 -14.03 33.75
N GLU A 328 7.28 -13.64 33.09
CA GLU A 328 7.56 -12.24 32.73
C GLU A 328 7.14 -11.84 31.30
N LYS A 329 6.52 -12.74 30.52
CA LYS A 329 6.06 -12.42 29.16
C LYS A 329 4.93 -11.39 29.18
N ILE A 330 5.23 -10.13 28.90
CA ILE A 330 4.22 -9.08 28.83
C ILE A 330 3.57 -9.12 27.46
N ILE A 331 2.26 -9.43 27.44
CA ILE A 331 1.44 -9.41 26.24
C ILE A 331 0.79 -8.02 26.18
N SER A 332 1.25 -7.19 25.24
CA SER A 332 0.58 -5.92 24.96
C SER A 332 -0.56 -6.18 23.97
N ASP A 333 -1.79 -5.94 24.40
CA ASP A 333 -2.96 -5.95 23.54
C ASP A 333 -3.19 -4.55 22.93
N SER A 334 -4.37 -4.32 22.34
CA SER A 334 -4.71 -3.04 21.73
C SER A 334 -5.57 -2.12 22.59
N TRP A 335 -5.95 -2.56 23.79
CA TRP A 335 -7.01 -1.95 24.59
C TRP A 335 -6.54 -1.50 25.98
N THR A 336 -5.59 -2.21 26.56
CA THR A 336 -5.00 -1.88 27.86
C THR A 336 -4.00 -0.74 27.75
N ASP A 337 -3.70 -0.10 28.87
CA ASP A 337 -2.73 1.01 28.97
C ASP A 337 -1.28 0.57 28.65
N ILE A 338 -1.02 -0.74 28.66
CA ILE A 338 0.26 -1.36 28.28
C ILE A 338 0.36 -1.50 26.74
N GLY A 339 -0.78 -1.43 26.05
CA GLY A 339 -0.93 -1.64 24.63
C GLY A 339 -0.55 -0.47 23.74
N ALA A 340 -0.47 -0.74 22.43
CA ALA A 340 -0.21 0.25 21.39
C ALA A 340 -1.40 1.21 21.11
N GLY A 341 -2.56 0.95 21.71
CA GLY A 341 -3.79 1.73 21.49
C GLY A 341 -4.37 1.59 20.07
N MET A 342 -3.99 0.55 19.32
CA MET A 342 -4.37 0.38 17.91
C MET A 342 -5.77 -0.20 17.70
N GLY A 343 -6.48 -0.56 18.77
CA GLY A 343 -7.82 -1.16 18.69
C GLY A 343 -8.85 -0.20 18.08
N TRP A 344 -8.94 1.02 18.61
CA TRP A 344 -9.88 2.03 18.15
C TRP A 344 -9.71 2.42 16.67
N PRO A 345 -8.51 2.85 16.19
CA PRO A 345 -8.35 3.21 14.78
C PRO A 345 -8.67 2.04 13.85
N SER A 346 -8.28 0.80 14.22
CA SER A 346 -8.59 -0.40 13.45
C SER A 346 -10.10 -0.64 13.33
N LEU A 347 -10.84 -0.56 14.44
CA LEU A 347 -12.29 -0.78 14.44
C LEU A 347 -13.05 0.30 13.70
N ILE A 348 -12.72 1.58 13.91
CA ILE A 348 -13.38 2.70 13.23
C ILE A 348 -13.24 2.52 11.72
N LEU A 349 -12.03 2.26 11.23
CA LEU A 349 -11.77 2.07 9.80
C LEU A 349 -12.45 0.80 9.26
N ALA A 350 -12.47 -0.30 10.02
CA ALA A 350 -13.14 -1.53 9.61
C ALA A 350 -14.67 -1.38 9.53
N ILE A 351 -15.29 -0.68 10.49
CA ILE A 351 -16.73 -0.38 10.47
C ILE A 351 -17.09 0.52 9.29
N LEU A 352 -16.29 1.56 9.05
CA LEU A 352 -16.48 2.43 7.88
C LEU A 352 -16.28 1.66 6.57
N SER A 353 -15.29 0.77 6.51
CA SER A 353 -15.05 -0.12 5.37
C SER A 353 -16.27 -1.00 5.09
N LEU A 354 -16.83 -1.64 6.13
CA LEU A 354 -18.06 -2.43 5.98
C LEU A 354 -19.21 -1.56 5.47
N GLY A 355 -19.43 -0.37 6.06
CA GLY A 355 -20.44 0.57 5.60
C GLY A 355 -20.32 0.89 4.10
N ALA A 356 -19.10 1.17 3.64
CA ALA A 356 -18.82 1.39 2.23
C ALA A 356 -19.10 0.15 1.37
N VAL A 357 -18.74 -1.06 1.85
CA VAL A 357 -19.06 -2.33 1.18
C VAL A 357 -20.56 -2.57 1.06
N LEU A 358 -21.35 -2.25 2.09
CA LEU A 358 -22.82 -2.42 2.06
C LEU A 358 -23.48 -1.48 1.03
N VAL A 359 -22.95 -0.27 0.85
CA VAL A 359 -23.41 0.63 -0.22
C VAL A 359 -22.93 0.14 -1.58
N ALA A 360 -21.67 -0.29 -1.69
CA ALA A 360 -21.07 -0.79 -2.92
C ALA A 360 -21.75 -2.06 -3.46
N SER A 361 -22.25 -2.94 -2.58
CA SER A 361 -22.95 -4.17 -2.95
C SER A 361 -24.37 -3.94 -3.46
N GLY A 362 -24.92 -2.74 -3.27
CA GLY A 362 -26.33 -2.40 -3.54
C GLY A 362 -27.30 -2.81 -2.43
N LEU A 363 -26.81 -3.16 -1.22
CA LEU A 363 -27.68 -3.42 -0.07
C LEU A 363 -28.34 -2.12 0.44
N ILE A 364 -27.58 -1.02 0.40
CA ILE A 364 -28.02 0.29 0.91
C ILE A 364 -28.09 1.29 -0.26
N GLY A 365 -29.30 1.60 -0.71
CA GLY A 365 -29.58 2.62 -1.72
C GLY A 365 -29.83 2.07 -3.13
N SER A 366 -29.86 2.97 -4.12
CA SER A 366 -30.12 2.61 -5.52
C SER A 366 -29.01 1.72 -6.09
N SER A 367 -29.39 0.74 -6.91
CA SER A 367 -28.47 -0.18 -7.60
C SER A 367 -27.76 0.45 -8.80
N GLU A 368 -27.67 1.78 -8.83
CA GLU A 368 -27.01 2.56 -9.87
C GLU A 368 -25.53 2.18 -10.01
N GLN A 369 -25.11 1.94 -11.25
CA GLN A 369 -23.79 1.39 -11.57
C GLN A 369 -22.66 2.33 -11.11
N HIS A 370 -22.76 3.63 -11.40
CA HIS A 370 -21.76 4.62 -10.96
C HIS A 370 -21.67 4.73 -9.44
N ARG A 371 -22.80 4.60 -8.74
CA ARG A 371 -22.81 4.60 -7.28
C ARG A 371 -22.06 3.39 -6.73
N LYS A 372 -22.34 2.19 -7.24
CA LYS A 372 -21.62 0.97 -6.85
C LYS A 372 -20.11 1.09 -7.09
N TRP A 373 -19.69 1.65 -8.22
CA TRP A 373 -18.29 1.92 -8.53
C TRP A 373 -17.63 2.87 -7.53
N ARG A 374 -18.24 4.05 -7.29
CA ARG A 374 -17.71 5.06 -6.37
C ARG A 374 -17.48 4.50 -4.97
N TRP A 375 -18.48 3.80 -4.45
CA TRP A 375 -18.41 3.19 -3.12
C TRP A 375 -17.45 2.00 -3.07
N SER A 376 -17.18 1.34 -4.20
CA SER A 376 -16.13 0.32 -4.29
C SER A 376 -14.72 0.92 -4.25
N ALA A 377 -14.51 2.10 -4.85
CA ALA A 377 -13.25 2.82 -4.72
C ALA A 377 -13.04 3.31 -3.27
N ILE A 378 -14.10 3.84 -2.64
CA ILE A 378 -14.09 4.24 -1.23
C ILE A 378 -13.83 3.04 -0.31
N SER A 379 -14.49 1.90 -0.52
CA SER A 379 -14.27 0.69 0.30
C SER A 379 -12.85 0.13 0.14
N MET A 380 -12.28 0.21 -1.07
CA MET A 380 -10.87 -0.11 -1.30
C MET A 380 -9.94 0.83 -0.54
N GLY A 381 -10.22 2.14 -0.54
CA GLY A 381 -9.43 3.11 0.22
C GLY A 381 -9.49 2.86 1.72
N LEU A 382 -10.69 2.71 2.28
CA LEU A 382 -10.88 2.41 3.71
C LEU A 382 -10.26 1.06 4.09
N GLY A 383 -10.37 0.04 3.23
CA GLY A 383 -9.68 -1.25 3.42
C GLY A 383 -8.16 -1.12 3.44
N ALA A 384 -7.59 -0.31 2.55
CA ALA A 384 -6.16 0.00 2.55
C ALA A 384 -5.77 0.76 3.83
N ALA A 385 -6.60 1.70 4.29
CA ALA A 385 -6.43 2.42 5.55
C ALA A 385 -6.38 1.45 6.75
N THR A 386 -7.33 0.51 6.84
CA THR A 386 -7.35 -0.54 7.88
C THR A 386 -6.09 -1.40 7.80
N SER A 387 -5.69 -1.81 6.58
CA SER A 387 -4.52 -2.67 6.40
C SER A 387 -3.23 -2.01 6.86
N VAL A 388 -3.10 -0.71 6.58
CA VAL A 388 -1.93 0.09 6.98
C VAL A 388 -1.76 0.18 8.49
N VAL A 389 -2.83 0.12 9.30
CA VAL A 389 -2.68 0.13 10.75
C VAL A 389 -1.82 -1.05 11.23
N GLY A 390 -2.14 -2.25 10.77
CA GLY A 390 -1.35 -3.45 11.09
C GLY A 390 0.05 -3.41 10.48
N LEU A 391 0.14 -3.07 9.19
CA LEU A 391 1.42 -3.02 8.46
C LEU A 391 2.41 -2.01 9.04
N ALA A 392 1.94 -0.80 9.35
CA ALA A 392 2.79 0.25 9.87
C ALA A 392 3.27 -0.07 11.28
N TRP A 393 2.46 -0.75 12.10
CA TRP A 393 2.91 -1.30 13.38
C TRP A 393 4.03 -2.33 13.18
N ILE A 394 3.77 -3.39 12.40
CA ILE A 394 4.74 -4.46 12.12
C ILE A 394 6.04 -3.86 11.59
N ALA A 395 5.97 -2.99 10.58
CA ALA A 395 7.13 -2.40 9.94
C ALA A 395 7.88 -1.41 10.86
N SER A 396 7.18 -0.63 11.68
CA SER A 396 7.81 0.33 12.60
C SER A 396 8.57 -0.37 13.71
N VAL A 397 7.97 -1.40 14.32
CA VAL A 397 8.61 -2.23 15.33
C VAL A 397 9.84 -2.91 14.71
N THR A 398 9.66 -3.67 13.63
CA THR A 398 10.75 -4.44 13.00
C THR A 398 11.93 -3.59 12.52
N ARG A 399 11.72 -2.29 12.28
CA ARG A 399 12.78 -1.35 11.92
C ARG A 399 13.80 -1.12 13.05
N ALA A 400 13.34 -1.09 14.30
CA ALA A 400 14.17 -0.79 15.46
C ALA A 400 13.63 -1.56 16.67
N THR A 401 14.08 -2.82 16.80
CA THR A 401 13.63 -3.75 17.84
C THR A 401 14.83 -4.34 18.57
N ASP A 402 14.76 -4.39 19.89
CA ASP A 402 15.67 -5.18 20.72
C ASP A 402 15.45 -6.69 20.50
N PRO A 403 16.49 -7.53 20.65
CA PRO A 403 16.31 -8.97 20.66
C PRO A 403 15.23 -9.38 21.69
N SER A 404 14.35 -10.30 21.31
CA SER A 404 13.23 -10.82 22.14
C SER A 404 11.96 -9.96 22.24
N TYR A 405 11.80 -8.93 21.41
CA TYR A 405 10.49 -8.32 21.20
C TYR A 405 9.86 -8.81 19.89
N ILE A 406 8.65 -9.37 19.96
CA ILE A 406 8.01 -10.07 18.85
C ILE A 406 6.68 -9.40 18.48
N VAL A 407 6.46 -9.18 17.19
CA VAL A 407 5.17 -8.64 16.70
C VAL A 407 4.09 -9.72 16.77
N GLY A 408 2.94 -9.34 17.30
CA GLY A 408 1.83 -10.26 17.56
C GLY A 408 0.86 -10.45 16.40
N VAL A 409 0.08 -11.52 16.50
CA VAL A 409 -0.90 -11.93 15.47
C VAL A 409 -2.03 -10.92 15.30
N GLY A 410 -2.31 -10.08 16.31
CA GLY A 410 -3.33 -9.04 16.25
C GLY A 410 -3.12 -8.05 15.11
N SER A 411 -1.91 -7.47 15.01
CA SER A 411 -1.55 -6.57 13.90
C SER A 411 -1.63 -7.24 12.53
N PHE A 412 -1.30 -8.53 12.45
CA PHE A 412 -1.40 -9.30 11.20
C PHE A 412 -2.86 -9.51 10.78
N LEU A 413 -3.74 -9.87 11.71
CA LEU A 413 -5.16 -10.06 11.44
C LEU A 413 -5.83 -8.76 10.97
N VAL A 414 -5.50 -7.62 11.58
CA VAL A 414 -5.99 -6.31 11.12
C VAL A 414 -5.48 -5.97 9.72
N MET A 415 -4.19 -6.23 9.45
CA MET A 415 -3.63 -6.06 8.10
C MET A 415 -4.42 -6.87 7.07
N VAL A 416 -4.66 -8.15 7.35
CA VAL A 416 -5.37 -9.08 6.46
C VAL A 416 -6.83 -8.66 6.30
N ALA A 417 -7.52 -8.26 7.37
CA ALA A 417 -8.88 -7.74 7.30
C ALA A 417 -9.01 -6.58 6.29
N GLY A 418 -8.06 -5.64 6.32
CA GLY A 418 -8.00 -4.55 5.33
C GLY A 418 -7.86 -5.05 3.89
N ILE A 419 -7.05 -6.09 3.65
CA ILE A 419 -6.88 -6.69 2.32
C ILE A 419 -8.19 -7.32 1.82
N PHE A 420 -8.98 -7.95 2.69
CA PHE A 420 -10.31 -8.46 2.34
C PHE A 420 -11.28 -7.33 1.92
N PHE A 421 -11.24 -6.18 2.61
CA PHE A 421 -12.02 -5.01 2.18
C PHE A 421 -11.57 -4.49 0.81
N VAL A 422 -10.25 -4.43 0.56
CA VAL A 422 -9.70 -4.04 -0.76
C VAL A 422 -10.15 -5.02 -1.86
N SER A 423 -10.11 -6.32 -1.59
CA SER A 423 -10.48 -7.33 -2.58
C SER A 423 -11.96 -7.25 -2.96
N SER A 424 -12.83 -6.85 -2.03
CA SER A 424 -14.27 -6.67 -2.28
C SER A 424 -14.56 -5.63 -3.37
N GLY A 425 -13.78 -4.55 -3.47
CA GLY A 425 -13.98 -3.47 -4.44
C GLY A 425 -13.30 -3.70 -5.80
N ARG A 426 -12.20 -4.46 -5.79
CA ARG A 426 -11.26 -4.55 -6.92
C ARG A 426 -11.89 -5.06 -8.22
N GLY A 427 -12.79 -6.03 -8.14
CA GLY A 427 -13.47 -6.59 -9.32
C GLY A 427 -14.34 -5.56 -10.03
N LEU A 428 -15.24 -4.90 -9.30
CA LEU A 428 -16.14 -3.91 -9.88
C LEU A 428 -15.38 -2.69 -10.38
N VAL A 429 -14.42 -2.19 -9.59
CA VAL A 429 -13.61 -1.06 -10.00
C VAL A 429 -12.98 -1.38 -11.35
N ARG A 430 -12.30 -2.53 -11.49
CA ARG A 430 -11.67 -3.00 -12.75
C ARG A 430 -12.54 -2.96 -14.01
N GLU A 431 -13.85 -3.03 -13.88
CA GLU A 431 -14.79 -3.01 -15.01
C GLU A 431 -15.04 -1.62 -15.57
N PHE A 432 -14.79 -0.56 -14.79
CA PHE A 432 -15.05 0.83 -15.19
C PHE A 432 -13.84 1.44 -15.89
N PHE A 433 -14.04 1.93 -17.10
CA PHE A 433 -13.03 2.61 -17.91
C PHE A 433 -13.50 3.99 -18.32
N ARG A 434 -12.55 4.86 -18.62
CA ARG A 434 -12.89 6.20 -19.08
C ARG A 434 -13.63 6.07 -20.41
N THR A 435 -14.73 6.78 -20.58
CA THR A 435 -15.47 6.78 -21.84
C THR A 435 -14.63 7.39 -22.94
N GLU A 436 -14.79 6.88 -24.16
CA GLU A 436 -14.20 7.44 -25.36
C GLU A 436 -15.23 8.34 -26.05
N VAL A 437 -14.75 9.44 -26.64
CA VAL A 437 -15.52 10.39 -27.44
C VAL A 437 -15.07 10.19 -28.89
N PHE A 438 -16.02 9.85 -29.73
CA PHE A 438 -15.81 9.73 -31.17
C PHE A 438 -16.05 11.11 -31.79
N ASP A 439 -15.21 11.50 -32.75
CA ASP A 439 -15.46 12.71 -33.52
C ASP A 439 -16.72 12.45 -34.39
N ASP A 440 -17.72 13.34 -34.34
CA ASP A 440 -18.86 13.28 -35.28
C ASP A 440 -18.30 13.55 -36.68
N ASP A 441 -18.26 12.52 -37.53
CA ASP A 441 -17.87 12.71 -38.93
C ASP A 441 -18.94 13.58 -39.63
N PRO A 442 -18.59 14.77 -40.15
CA PRO A 442 -19.54 15.61 -40.87
C PRO A 442 -20.01 15.01 -42.21
N THR A 443 -19.57 13.81 -42.60
CA THR A 443 -19.83 13.22 -43.92
C THR A 443 -20.85 12.08 -43.97
N VAL A 444 -21.45 11.68 -42.84
CA VAL A 444 -22.60 10.75 -42.90
C VAL A 444 -23.87 11.54 -43.10
N ASP A 445 -24.12 11.93 -44.36
CA ASP A 445 -25.40 12.46 -44.80
C ASP A 445 -26.44 11.33 -44.77
N VAL A 446 -27.21 11.24 -43.68
CA VAL A 446 -28.23 10.20 -43.46
C VAL A 446 -29.43 10.34 -44.43
N THR A 447 -29.39 11.28 -45.38
CA THR A 447 -30.48 11.49 -46.35
C THR A 447 -30.43 10.61 -47.60
N GLU A 448 -29.41 9.78 -47.82
CA GLU A 448 -29.33 8.92 -49.04
C GLU A 448 -29.62 7.43 -48.86
N SER A 449 -30.01 6.95 -47.67
CA SER A 449 -30.32 5.50 -47.48
C SER A 449 -31.80 5.12 -47.49
N SER A 450 -32.72 6.03 -47.85
CA SER A 450 -34.18 5.75 -47.81
C SER A 450 -34.88 5.67 -49.17
N SER A 451 -34.18 5.48 -50.29
CA SER A 451 -34.83 5.44 -51.61
C SER A 451 -34.65 4.18 -52.46
N GLU A 452 -34.02 3.10 -51.96
CA GLU A 452 -33.91 1.85 -52.74
C GLU A 452 -34.23 0.63 -51.88
N ALA A 453 -35.52 0.38 -51.65
CA ALA A 453 -36.09 -0.96 -51.43
C ALA A 453 -37.62 -0.87 -51.40
N GLU A 454 -38.24 -0.55 -52.54
CA GLU A 454 -39.67 -0.81 -52.76
C GLU A 454 -39.78 -1.96 -53.76
N ASP A 455 -39.62 -3.19 -53.27
CA ASP A 455 -39.95 -4.40 -54.03
C ASP A 455 -41.49 -4.58 -54.02
N PRO A 456 -42.15 -4.75 -55.17
CA PRO A 456 -43.60 -4.87 -55.23
C PRO A 456 -44.07 -6.22 -54.68
N VAL A 457 -45.03 -6.15 -53.74
CA VAL A 457 -45.79 -7.29 -53.20
C VAL A 457 -46.51 -8.02 -54.35
N PRO A 458 -46.33 -9.34 -54.54
CA PRO A 458 -47.13 -10.08 -55.50
C PRO A 458 -48.56 -10.28 -54.98
N GLU A 459 -49.55 -9.90 -55.79
CA GLU A 459 -50.98 -10.09 -55.55
C GLU A 459 -51.33 -11.56 -55.30
N ALA A 460 -52.24 -11.77 -54.35
CA ALA A 460 -52.84 -13.06 -54.07
C ALA A 460 -53.78 -13.46 -55.22
N VAL A 461 -53.48 -14.59 -55.85
CA VAL A 461 -54.41 -15.26 -56.77
C VAL A 461 -55.40 -16.09 -55.94
N VAL A 462 -56.68 -15.82 -56.18
CA VAL A 462 -57.88 -16.46 -55.61
C VAL A 462 -57.94 -17.95 -55.92
#